data_AF-A0AAV0N9V1-F1
#
_entry.id   AF-A0AAV0N9V1-F1
#
_cell.length_a   1.000
_cell.length_b   1.000
_cell.length_c   1.000
_cell.angle_alpha   90.00
_cell.angle_beta   90.00
_cell.angle_gamma   90.00
#
_symmetry.space_group_name_H-M   'P 1'
#
loop_
_entity.id
_entity.type
_entity.pdbx_description
1 polymer ?
#
loop_
_entity_poly.entity_id
_entity_poly.type
_entity_poly.pdbx_seq_one_letter_code
_entity_poly.pdbx_strand_id
1 'polypeptide(L)'
;MFSTVQNLYLNNNRFSGEVPGSLVDRLLAAGMETLYLQHNYLTGIEINPTAEIPVSSSLCLQYNCMVPPLQTPCPLKAGNQKTRPTAQCNEWRG
;
A
#
# COMPACT_ATOMS: atom_id res chain seq x y z
N MET A 1 -0.91 13.05 -14.60
CA MET A 1 -0.42 11.70 -14.97
C MET A 1 0.97 11.50 -14.38
N PHE A 2 1.18 10.52 -13.50
CA PHE A 2 2.51 10.14 -12.99
C PHE A 2 3.26 9.24 -13.98
N SER A 3 3.45 9.71 -15.22
CA SER A 3 3.86 8.86 -16.36
C SER A 3 5.28 8.28 -16.28
N THR A 4 6.09 8.60 -15.27
CA THR A 4 7.50 8.18 -15.20
C THR A 4 7.96 7.76 -13.81
N VAL A 5 7.07 7.75 -12.81
CA VAL A 5 7.48 7.45 -11.44
C VAL A 5 7.74 5.95 -11.32
N GLN A 6 9.01 5.58 -11.15
CA GLN A 6 9.44 4.21 -10.85
C GLN A 6 9.40 3.94 -9.34
N ASN A 7 9.81 4.93 -8.54
CA ASN A 7 9.93 4.80 -7.09
C ASN A 7 9.08 5.87 -6.40
N LEU A 8 8.04 5.45 -5.69
CA LEU A 8 7.11 6.32 -4.96
C LEU A 8 7.11 5.99 -3.48
N TYR A 9 7.59 6.93 -2.67
CA TYR A 9 7.65 6.84 -1.22
C TYR A 9 6.67 7.84 -0.60
N LEU A 10 5.55 7.34 -0.06
CA LEU A 10 4.53 8.15 0.62
C LEU A 10 4.29 7.67 2.05
N ASN A 11 5.19 6.85 2.58
CA ASN A 11 5.09 6.29 3.92
C ASN A 11 5.22 7.36 5.03
N ASN A 12 4.67 7.07 6.21
CA ASN A 12 4.65 7.97 7.39
C ASN A 12 3.94 9.30 7.15
N ASN A 13 2.79 9.26 6.46
CA ASN A 13 1.95 10.42 6.24
C ASN A 13 0.56 10.21 6.89
N ARG A 14 -0.36 11.13 6.59
CA ARG A 14 -1.76 11.06 7.04
C ARG A 14 -2.74 10.84 5.89
N PHE A 15 -2.29 10.18 4.81
CA PHE A 15 -3.19 9.87 3.69
C PHE A 15 -4.28 8.91 4.14
N SER A 16 -5.50 9.17 3.71
CA SER A 16 -6.69 8.39 4.02
C SER A 16 -7.52 8.14 2.76
N GLY A 17 -8.52 7.27 2.89
CA GLY A 17 -9.31 6.82 1.76
C GLY A 17 -8.62 5.70 0.98
N GLU A 18 -9.11 5.46 -0.23
CA GLU A 18 -8.68 4.36 -1.07
C GLU A 18 -7.47 4.72 -1.93
N VAL A 19 -6.56 3.75 -2.12
CA VAL A 19 -5.45 3.89 -3.06
C VAL A 19 -6.00 3.96 -4.49
N PRO A 20 -5.71 5.01 -5.26
CA PRO A 20 -6.23 5.15 -6.62
C PRO A 20 -5.89 3.94 -7.52
N GLY A 21 -6.88 3.39 -8.22
CA GLY A 21 -6.70 2.24 -9.14
C GLY A 21 -5.61 2.46 -10.18
N SER A 22 -5.43 3.68 -10.68
CA SER A 22 -4.34 4.02 -11.60
C SER A 22 -2.92 3.75 -11.07
N LEU A 23 -2.70 3.80 -9.74
CA LEU A 23 -1.42 3.40 -9.13
C LEU A 23 -1.30 1.88 -9.06
N VAL A 24 -2.41 1.19 -8.81
CA VAL A 24 -2.48 -0.27 -8.81
C VAL A 24 -2.19 -0.84 -10.20
N ASP A 25 -2.88 -0.34 -11.23
CA ASP A 25 -2.67 -0.74 -12.63
C ASP A 25 -1.20 -0.62 -13.03
N ARG A 26 -0.56 0.46 -12.60
CA ARG A 26 0.84 0.75 -12.92
C ARG A 26 1.80 -0.18 -12.18
N LEU A 27 1.52 -0.50 -10.92
CA LEU A 27 2.28 -1.46 -10.15
C LEU A 27 2.19 -2.86 -10.80
N LEU A 28 0.98 -3.29 -11.15
CA LEU A 28 0.73 -4.61 -11.75
C LEU A 28 1.30 -4.74 -13.17
N ALA A 29 1.38 -3.62 -13.92
CA ALA A 29 2.01 -3.57 -15.24
C ALA A 29 3.55 -3.49 -15.19
N ALA A 30 4.18 -3.73 -14.03
CA ALA A 30 5.63 -3.58 -13.81
C ALA A 30 6.17 -2.18 -14.16
N GLY A 31 5.31 -1.16 -14.11
CA GLY A 31 5.67 0.24 -14.40
C GLY A 31 6.24 0.99 -13.19
N MET A 32 6.31 0.34 -12.03
CA MET A 32 6.89 0.86 -10.77
C MET A 32 7.79 -0.18 -10.13
N GLU A 33 8.96 0.24 -9.66
CA GLU A 33 9.89 -0.56 -8.86
C GLU A 33 9.53 -0.51 -7.37
N THR A 34 9.10 0.64 -6.86
CA THR A 34 8.76 0.80 -5.44
C THR A 34 7.48 1.59 -5.25
N LEU A 35 6.57 1.05 -4.44
CA LEU A 35 5.39 1.74 -3.93
C LEU A 35 5.27 1.53 -2.41
N TYR A 36 5.74 2.50 -1.65
CA TYR A 36 5.72 2.46 -0.18
C TYR A 36 4.63 3.38 0.37
N LEU A 37 3.62 2.78 0.97
CA LEU A 37 2.44 3.45 1.52
C LEU A 37 2.26 3.17 3.02
N GLN A 38 3.20 2.46 3.65
CA GLN A 38 3.10 2.08 5.05
C GLN A 38 3.01 3.30 5.98
N HIS A 39 2.42 3.12 7.15
CA HIS A 39 2.22 4.19 8.12
C HIS A 39 1.38 5.36 7.57
N ASN A 40 0.20 5.04 7.06
CA ASN A 40 -0.84 6.00 6.68
C ASN A 40 -2.18 5.57 7.32
N TYR A 41 -3.29 6.13 6.84
CA TYR A 41 -4.67 5.84 7.26
C TYR A 41 -5.50 5.38 6.07
N LEU A 42 -4.87 4.74 5.07
CA LEU A 42 -5.54 4.25 3.88
C LEU A 42 -6.53 3.15 4.25
N THR A 43 -7.70 3.18 3.62
CA THR A 43 -8.84 2.31 3.95
C THR A 43 -9.06 1.19 2.95
N GLY A 44 -8.39 1.24 1.79
CA GLY A 44 -8.53 0.23 0.75
C GLY A 44 -7.49 0.34 -0.35
N ILE A 45 -7.35 -0.73 -1.11
CA ILE A 45 -6.58 -0.83 -2.34
C ILE A 45 -7.20 -1.91 -3.22
N GLU A 46 -7.50 -1.59 -4.47
CA GLU A 46 -8.19 -2.49 -5.40
C GLU A 46 -7.23 -3.52 -6.04
N ILE A 47 -6.62 -4.39 -5.22
CA ILE A 47 -5.78 -5.49 -5.69
C ILE A 47 -6.49 -6.82 -5.43
N ASN A 48 -6.60 -7.64 -6.47
CA ASN A 48 -7.08 -9.00 -6.32
C ASN A 48 -6.15 -9.79 -5.37
N PRO A 49 -6.65 -10.47 -4.32
CA PRO A 49 -5.83 -11.28 -3.41
C PRO A 49 -5.04 -12.42 -4.07
N THR A 50 -5.36 -12.78 -5.32
CA THR A 50 -4.60 -13.74 -6.12
C THR A 50 -3.70 -13.07 -7.15
N ALA A 51 -3.62 -11.74 -7.18
CA ALA A 51 -2.72 -11.03 -8.08
C ALA A 51 -1.26 -11.24 -7.64
N GLU A 52 -0.40 -11.47 -8.64
CA GLU A 52 1.04 -11.52 -8.43
C GLU A 52 1.61 -10.12 -8.61
N ILE A 53 2.30 -9.62 -7.58
CA ILE A 53 3.09 -8.40 -7.70
C ILE A 53 4.32 -8.74 -8.55
N PRO A 54 4.63 -7.98 -9.62
CA PRO A 54 5.81 -8.24 -10.44
C PRO A 54 7.07 -8.32 -9.58
N VAL A 55 7.97 -9.26 -9.90
CA VAL A 55 9.21 -9.47 -9.13
C VAL A 55 10.15 -8.26 -9.15
N SER A 56 9.99 -7.37 -10.14
CA SER A 56 10.68 -6.09 -10.25
C SER A 56 10.14 -5.02 -9.28
N SER A 57 9.05 -5.31 -8.58
CA SER A 57 8.25 -4.33 -7.85
C SER A 57 8.17 -4.67 -6.35
N SER A 58 8.32 -3.64 -5.52
CA SER A 58 8.23 -3.71 -4.07
C SER A 58 7.04 -2.88 -3.58
N LEU A 59 6.04 -3.54 -3.00
CA LEU A 59 4.86 -2.91 -2.42
C LEU A 59 4.89 -3.05 -0.89
N CYS A 60 4.67 -1.96 -0.15
CA CYS A 60 4.53 -2.03 1.31
C CYS A 60 3.28 -1.25 1.78
N LEU A 61 2.35 -1.96 2.41
CA LEU A 61 1.03 -1.44 2.83
C LEU A 61 0.82 -1.46 4.36
N GLN A 62 1.80 -1.95 5.11
CA GLN A 62 1.67 -2.16 6.56
C GLN A 62 1.25 -0.90 7.32
N TYR A 63 0.58 -1.09 8.45
CA TYR A 63 0.18 0.01 9.34
C TYR A 63 -0.74 1.05 8.65
N ASN A 64 -1.75 0.55 7.94
CA ASN A 64 -2.88 1.31 7.37
C ASN A 64 -4.22 0.85 7.96
N CYS A 65 -5.29 1.60 7.73
CA CYS A 65 -6.65 1.33 8.19
C CYS A 65 -7.40 0.34 7.28
N MET A 66 -6.72 -0.75 6.91
CA MET A 66 -7.26 -1.80 6.05
C MET A 66 -6.55 -3.11 6.35
N VAL A 67 -7.18 -4.23 6.01
CA VAL A 67 -6.49 -5.52 5.92
C VAL A 67 -5.80 -5.57 4.55
N PRO A 68 -4.45 -5.65 4.49
CA PRO A 68 -3.76 -5.74 3.20
C PRO A 68 -4.23 -6.98 2.43
N PRO A 69 -4.61 -6.86 1.15
CA PRO A 69 -5.12 -7.99 0.36
C PRO A 69 -4.02 -9.02 0.04
N LEU A 70 -2.76 -8.59 0.09
CA LEU A 70 -1.57 -9.41 -0.15
C LEU A 70 -0.56 -9.19 0.98
N GLN A 71 0.19 -10.25 1.31
CA GLN A 71 1.34 -10.14 2.21
C GLN A 71 2.60 -9.89 1.37
N THR A 72 3.08 -8.65 1.37
CA THR A 72 4.30 -8.25 0.68
C THR A 72 5.40 -7.90 1.68
N PRO A 73 6.68 -8.18 1.35
CA PRO A 73 7.80 -7.83 2.21
C PRO A 73 7.90 -6.30 2.34
N CYS A 74 8.02 -5.84 3.58
CA CYS A 74 8.22 -4.44 3.93
C CYS A 74 9.64 -4.21 4.47
N PRO A 75 10.19 -2.99 4.35
CA PRO A 75 11.45 -2.63 4.99
C PRO A 75 11.39 -2.85 6.51
N LEU A 76 12.51 -3.21 7.14
CA LEU A 76 12.59 -3.41 8.60
C LEU A 76 12.05 -2.22 9.42
N LYS A 77 12.20 -0.99 8.89
CA LYS A 77 11.72 0.24 9.51
C LYS A 77 10.19 0.40 9.49
N ALA A 78 9.47 -0.41 8.71
CA ALA A 78 8.00 -0.40 8.68
C ALA A 78 7.39 -1.03 9.94
N GLY A 79 8.17 -1.80 10.71
CA GLY A 79 7.67 -2.55 11.86
C GLY A 79 6.93 -3.82 11.45
N ASN A 80 6.29 -4.47 12.43
CA ASN A 80 5.70 -5.80 12.26
C ASN A 80 4.17 -5.79 12.23
N GLN A 81 3.56 -4.61 12.41
CA GLN A 81 2.10 -4.47 12.49
C GLN A 81 1.50 -4.41 11.09
N LYS A 82 0.72 -5.45 10.74
CA LYS A 82 0.07 -5.56 9.42
C LYS A 82 -0.97 -4.46 9.22
N THR A 83 -1.83 -4.26 10.21
CA THR A 83 -2.90 -3.26 10.19
C THR A 83 -2.68 -2.22 11.28
N ARG A 84 -3.19 -1.01 11.05
CA ARG A 84 -3.26 0.02 12.08
C ARG A 84 -4.34 -0.35 13.10
N PRO A 85 -4.16 -0.10 14.40
CA PRO A 85 -5.20 -0.35 15.39
C PRO A 85 -6.51 0.39 15.04
N THR A 86 -7.65 -0.28 15.14
CA THR A 86 -8.98 0.27 14.81
C THR A 86 -9.30 1.54 15.58
N ALA A 87 -8.84 1.65 16.84
CA ALA A 87 -8.97 2.87 17.65
C ALA A 87 -8.30 4.12 17.05
N GLN A 88 -7.39 3.95 16.08
CA GLN A 88 -6.73 5.04 15.35
C GLN A 88 -7.31 5.27 13.95
N CYS A 89 -8.31 4.49 13.54
CA CYS A 89 -8.93 4.59 12.24
C CYS A 89 -10.31 5.20 12.35
N ASN A 90 -10.58 6.20 11.52
CA ASN A 90 -11.91 6.78 11.44
C ASN A 90 -12.80 5.83 10.62
N GLU A 91 -13.92 5.40 11.20
CA GLU A 91 -14.97 4.60 10.55
C GLU A 91 -14.60 3.17 10.09
N TRP A 92 -13.32 2.81 10.04
CA TRP A 92 -12.89 1.43 9.76
C TRP A 92 -13.01 0.53 11.00
N ARG A 93 -13.79 -0.55 10.90
CA ARG A 93 -14.12 -1.44 12.04
C ARG A 93 -13.38 -2.79 12.06
N GLY A 94 -12.43 -3.00 11.14
CA GLY A 94 -11.66 -4.26 11.04
C GLY A 94 -12.22 -5.17 9.97
#